data_AF-A0A933H4A9-F1
#
_entry.id   AF-A0A933H4A9-F1
#
_cell.length_a   1.000
_cell.length_b   1.000
_cell.length_c   1.000
_cell.angle_alpha   90.00
_cell.angle_beta   90.00
_cell.angle_gamma   90.00
#
_symmetry.space_group_name_H-M   'P 1'
#
loop_
_entity.id
_entity.type
_entity.pdbx_description
1 polymer ?
#
loop_
_entity_poly.entity_id
_entity_poly.type
_entity_poly.pdbx_seq_one_letter_code
_entity_poly.pdbx_strand_id
1 'polypeptide(L)'
;MTKNCPFCGEAILAAALKCKHCGEFLTPQIRESYGAPAARPRAPDAAALPTFCKVMFILDLVFAGLRVFIVGFGVYGYSVMKKDDPMAGTAIAELVSGAALAFFGLSANAFLLARQAWAQALGWFDVLASFASLGIGVWQGTIMLEQFRSGSPEYSGGLIGIAFVAILRLVLVGLYVAALVKFAGWAKRRSAAAWSGVGP
;
A
#
# COMPACT_ATOMS: atom_id res chain seq x y z
N MET A 1 54.99 9.96 40.43
CA MET A 1 54.80 8.50 40.48
C MET A 1 54.43 8.00 39.09
N THR A 2 55.09 6.94 38.62
CA THR A 2 54.82 6.26 37.34
C THR A 2 54.24 4.87 37.60
N LYS A 3 53.48 4.34 36.64
CA LYS A 3 52.95 2.96 36.64
C LYS A 3 53.19 2.35 35.26
N ASN A 4 53.15 1.04 35.13
CA ASN A 4 53.24 0.39 33.82
C ASN A 4 51.86 0.28 33.18
N CYS A 5 51.80 0.45 31.86
CA CYS A 5 50.58 0.25 31.08
C CYS A 5 50.21 -1.24 31.10
N PRO A 6 48.99 -1.64 31.48
CA PRO A 6 48.57 -3.04 31.51
C PRO A 6 48.43 -3.65 30.10
N PHE A 7 48.43 -2.84 29.05
CA PHE A 7 48.26 -3.30 27.67
C PHE A 7 49.59 -3.48 26.91
N CYS A 8 50.53 -2.54 27.05
CA CYS A 8 51.81 -2.59 26.33
C CYS A 8 53.05 -2.71 27.25
N GLY A 9 52.89 -2.68 28.57
CA GLY A 9 54.00 -2.81 29.53
C GLY A 9 54.85 -1.54 29.72
N GLU A 10 54.71 -0.51 28.88
CA GLU A 10 55.53 0.70 28.96
C GLU A 10 55.19 1.60 30.16
N ALA A 11 56.19 2.32 30.65
CA ALA A 11 56.06 3.22 31.80
C ALA A 11 55.29 4.50 31.45
N ILE A 12 54.23 4.77 32.20
CA ILE A 12 53.32 5.91 32.02
C ILE A 12 53.12 6.67 33.33
N LEU A 13 52.59 7.90 33.23
CA LEU A 13 52.24 8.68 34.42
C LEU A 13 51.10 7.99 35.19
N ALA A 14 51.16 7.98 36.53
CA ALA A 14 50.12 7.36 37.36
C ALA A 14 48.71 7.93 37.11
N ALA A 15 48.63 9.23 36.78
CA ALA A 15 47.41 9.96 36.44
C ALA A 15 47.02 9.90 34.95
N ALA A 16 47.73 9.14 34.11
CA ALA A 16 47.41 9.03 32.69
C ALA A 16 46.07 8.32 32.47
N LEU A 17 45.17 8.96 31.72
CA LEU A 17 43.88 8.38 31.30
C LEU A 17 44.00 7.56 30.00
N LYS A 18 45.01 7.87 29.17
CA LYS A 18 45.30 7.22 27.89
C LYS A 18 46.80 6.96 27.79
N CYS A 19 47.20 5.77 27.32
CA CYS A 19 48.60 5.45 27.10
C CYS A 19 49.14 6.21 25.88
N LYS A 20 50.27 6.91 26.01
CA LYS A 20 50.92 7.60 24.88
C LYS A 20 51.60 6.65 23.87
N HIS A 21 51.82 5.39 24.26
CA HIS A 21 52.55 4.40 23.48
C HIS A 21 51.60 3.54 22.63
N CYS A 22 50.61 2.90 23.27
CA CYS A 22 49.64 2.05 22.55
C CYS A 22 48.31 2.75 22.25
N GLY A 23 48.02 3.90 22.85
CA GLY A 23 46.77 4.62 22.64
C GLY A 23 45.55 4.09 23.41
N GLU A 24 45.67 3.04 24.22
CA GLU A 24 44.53 2.47 24.96
C GLU A 24 44.15 3.32 26.19
N PHE A 25 42.85 3.33 26.53
CA PHE A 25 42.33 4.06 27.70
C PHE A 25 42.42 3.20 28.97
N LEU A 26 42.94 3.78 30.04
CA LEU A 26 43.30 3.06 31.28
C LEU A 26 42.25 3.14 32.37
N THR A 27 41.17 3.90 32.15
CA THR A 27 40.20 4.24 33.18
C THR A 27 38.84 3.63 32.83
N PRO A 28 38.36 2.60 33.55
CA PRO A 28 37.04 2.03 33.30
C PRO A 28 35.91 3.04 33.56
N GLN A 29 36.12 3.99 34.49
CA GLN A 29 35.13 5.00 34.88
C GLN A 29 34.79 6.01 33.77
N ILE A 30 35.65 6.17 32.76
CA ILE A 30 35.37 7.02 31.60
C ILE A 30 34.34 6.36 30.68
N ARG A 31 34.24 5.02 30.65
CA ARG A 31 33.19 4.33 29.87
C ARG A 31 31.79 4.50 30.47
N GLU A 32 31.68 4.74 31.77
CA GLU A 32 30.40 5.00 32.44
C GLU A 32 30.01 6.48 32.39
N SER A 33 30.97 7.40 32.54
CA SER A 33 30.69 8.84 32.53
C SER A 33 30.54 9.43 31.12
N TYR A 34 31.24 8.87 30.13
CA TYR A 34 30.86 8.99 28.72
C TYR A 34 29.94 7.82 28.41
N GLY A 35 28.73 7.87 28.96
CA GLY A 35 27.67 6.94 28.59
C GLY A 35 27.72 6.76 27.08
N ALA A 36 27.91 5.50 26.65
CA ALA A 36 27.88 5.13 25.24
C ALA A 36 26.79 5.98 24.57
N PRO A 37 27.08 6.72 23.49
CA PRO A 37 26.18 7.74 22.97
C PRO A 37 24.81 7.10 22.90
N ALA A 38 23.89 7.57 23.76
CA ALA A 38 22.57 6.97 23.91
C ALA A 38 22.07 6.77 22.50
N ALA A 39 21.92 5.51 22.09
CA ALA A 39 21.68 5.16 20.70
C ALA A 39 20.59 6.11 20.23
N ARG A 40 20.96 7.08 19.36
CA ARG A 40 19.99 8.09 18.92
C ARG A 40 18.80 7.26 18.50
N PRO A 41 17.57 7.52 19.01
CA PRO A 41 16.42 6.75 18.59
C PRO A 41 16.47 6.74 17.07
N ARG A 42 16.77 5.56 16.49
CA ARG A 42 16.92 5.42 15.04
C ARG A 42 15.65 6.04 14.50
N ALA A 43 15.78 7.12 13.72
CA ALA A 43 14.62 7.84 13.22
C ALA A 43 13.66 6.78 12.66
N PRO A 44 12.48 6.60 13.27
CA PRO A 44 11.73 5.37 13.10
C PRO A 44 11.37 5.23 11.63
N ASP A 45 11.93 4.20 11.00
CA ASP A 45 11.44 3.58 9.78
C ASP A 45 11.01 4.51 8.64
N ALA A 46 11.69 5.64 8.43
CA ALA A 46 11.42 6.50 7.27
C ALA A 46 11.53 5.73 5.94
N ALA A 47 12.29 4.63 5.93
CA ALA A 47 12.43 3.71 4.81
C ALA A 47 11.25 2.72 4.63
N ALA A 48 10.46 2.44 5.68
CA ALA A 48 9.38 1.48 5.61
C ALA A 48 8.08 2.12 5.13
N LEU A 49 7.35 1.39 4.29
CA LEU A 49 6.00 1.76 3.86
C LEU A 49 5.04 1.66 5.06
N PRO A 50 4.17 2.66 5.32
CA PRO A 50 3.21 2.59 6.42
C PRO A 50 2.37 1.31 6.34
N THR A 51 2.22 0.60 7.46
CA THR A 51 1.49 -0.68 7.53
C THR A 51 0.09 -0.59 6.93
N PHE A 52 -0.62 0.52 7.20
CA PHE A 52 -1.92 0.80 6.59
C PHE A 52 -1.89 0.76 5.05
N CYS A 53 -0.96 1.45 4.41
CA CYS A 53 -0.83 1.44 2.94
C CYS A 53 -0.52 0.02 2.44
N LYS A 54 0.38 -0.70 3.11
CA LYS A 54 0.74 -2.07 2.75
C LYS A 54 -0.48 -3.00 2.77
N VAL A 55 -1.28 -2.96 3.84
CA VAL A 55 -2.48 -3.80 3.97
C VAL A 55 -3.50 -3.43 2.90
N MET A 56 -3.78 -2.14 2.69
CA MET A 56 -4.75 -1.71 1.66
C MET A 56 -4.33 -2.14 0.26
N PHE A 57 -3.06 -1.99 -0.12
CA PHE A 57 -2.57 -2.40 -1.44
C PHE A 57 -2.60 -3.92 -1.63
N ILE A 58 -2.35 -4.70 -0.57
CA ILE A 58 -2.47 -6.17 -0.64
C ILE A 58 -3.93 -6.59 -0.81
N LEU A 59 -4.85 -5.99 -0.05
CA LEU A 59 -6.29 -6.29 -0.16
C LEU A 59 -6.80 -5.98 -1.56
N ASP A 60 -6.45 -4.82 -2.10
CA ASP A 60 -6.86 -4.42 -3.44
C ASP A 60 -6.22 -5.29 -4.53
N LEU A 61 -4.95 -5.70 -4.37
CA LEU A 61 -4.28 -6.66 -5.25
C LEU A 61 -5.01 -8.02 -5.28
N VAL A 62 -5.47 -8.52 -4.13
CA VAL A 62 -6.25 -9.76 -4.06
C VAL A 62 -7.59 -9.61 -4.76
N PHE A 63 -8.30 -8.50 -4.56
CA PHE A 63 -9.57 -8.24 -5.25
C PHE A 63 -9.39 -8.08 -6.76
N ALA A 64 -8.35 -7.38 -7.22
CA ALA A 64 -8.00 -7.27 -8.63
C ALA A 64 -7.66 -8.64 -9.23
N GLY A 65 -6.94 -9.48 -8.48
CA GLY A 65 -6.66 -10.87 -8.86
C GLY A 65 -7.94 -11.71 -9.02
N LEU A 66 -8.84 -11.67 -8.03
CA LEU A 66 -10.15 -12.32 -8.12
C LEU A 66 -10.95 -11.82 -9.33
N ARG A 67 -10.83 -10.52 -9.63
CA ARG A 67 -11.53 -9.88 -10.74
C ARG A 67 -11.07 -10.37 -12.12
N VAL A 68 -9.79 -10.73 -12.28
CA VAL A 68 -9.30 -11.39 -13.51
C VAL A 68 -10.10 -12.66 -13.79
N PHE A 69 -10.34 -13.48 -12.77
CA PHE A 69 -11.10 -14.72 -12.93
C PHE A 69 -12.56 -14.43 -13.32
N ILE A 70 -13.20 -13.46 -12.65
CA ILE A 70 -14.59 -13.06 -12.95
C ILE A 70 -14.69 -12.55 -14.39
N VAL A 71 -13.76 -11.72 -14.84
CA VAL A 71 -13.71 -11.23 -16.23
C VAL A 71 -13.50 -12.40 -17.20
N GLY A 72 -12.62 -13.35 -16.89
CA GLY A 72 -12.41 -14.54 -17.71
C GLY A 72 -13.70 -15.37 -17.89
N PHE A 73 -14.45 -15.59 -16.80
CA PHE A 73 -15.76 -16.23 -16.89
C PHE A 73 -16.78 -15.37 -17.66
N GLY A 74 -16.72 -14.04 -17.51
CA GLY A 74 -17.53 -13.10 -18.28
C GLY A 74 -17.27 -13.18 -19.79
N VAL A 75 -16.00 -13.27 -20.22
CA VAL A 75 -15.63 -13.48 -21.64
C VAL A 75 -16.22 -14.79 -22.15
N TYR A 76 -16.05 -15.87 -21.38
CA TYR A 76 -16.60 -17.17 -21.74
C TYR A 76 -18.13 -17.13 -21.84
N GLY A 77 -18.82 -16.55 -20.86
CA GLY A 77 -20.27 -16.38 -20.88
C GLY A 77 -20.76 -15.54 -22.06
N TYR A 78 -20.05 -14.46 -22.38
CA TYR A 78 -20.35 -13.62 -23.54
C TYR A 78 -20.21 -14.39 -24.86
N SER A 79 -19.26 -15.32 -24.96
CA SER A 79 -19.09 -16.15 -26.16
C SER A 79 -20.23 -17.15 -26.40
N VAL A 80 -20.99 -17.50 -25.36
CA VAL A 80 -22.14 -18.42 -25.42
C VAL A 80 -23.47 -17.67 -25.65
N MET A 81 -23.52 -16.37 -25.35
CA MET A 81 -24.72 -15.55 -25.56
C MET A 81 -25.04 -15.33 -27.05
N LYS A 82 -26.33 -15.20 -27.37
CA LYS A 82 -26.77 -14.86 -28.73
C LYS A 82 -26.56 -13.37 -28.96
N LYS A 83 -26.21 -12.98 -30.18
CA LYS A 83 -25.86 -11.58 -30.53
C LYS A 83 -27.03 -10.58 -30.40
N ASP A 84 -28.26 -11.07 -30.30
CA ASP A 84 -29.47 -10.24 -30.30
C ASP A 84 -30.04 -9.97 -28.89
N ASP A 85 -29.35 -10.43 -27.83
CA ASP A 85 -29.82 -10.22 -26.47
C ASP A 85 -29.65 -8.75 -26.03
N PRO A 86 -30.69 -8.09 -25.49
CA PRO A 86 -30.63 -6.69 -25.08
C PRO A 86 -29.64 -6.45 -23.92
N MET A 87 -29.21 -7.51 -23.22
CA MET A 87 -28.18 -7.45 -22.18
C MET A 87 -26.74 -7.49 -22.71
N ALA A 88 -26.52 -7.69 -24.00
CA ALA A 88 -25.18 -7.74 -24.56
C ALA A 88 -24.41 -6.43 -24.33
N GLY A 89 -25.08 -5.28 -24.41
CA GLY A 89 -24.46 -3.97 -24.21
C GLY A 89 -23.93 -3.76 -22.79
N THR A 90 -24.73 -4.09 -21.78
CA THR A 90 -24.31 -3.96 -20.36
C THR A 90 -23.24 -4.98 -20.01
N ALA A 91 -23.34 -6.21 -20.54
CA ALA A 91 -22.32 -7.25 -20.35
C ALA A 91 -20.95 -6.82 -20.90
N ILE A 92 -20.90 -6.19 -22.09
CA ILE A 92 -19.65 -5.65 -22.66
C ILE A 92 -19.11 -4.53 -21.77
N ALA A 93 -19.96 -3.61 -21.30
CA ALA A 93 -19.54 -2.53 -20.41
C ALA A 93 -18.97 -3.06 -19.08
N GLU A 94 -19.60 -4.07 -18.49
CA GLU A 94 -19.11 -4.77 -17.30
C GLU A 94 -17.77 -5.46 -17.57
N LEU A 95 -17.63 -6.14 -18.70
CA LEU A 95 -16.41 -6.81 -19.11
C LEU A 95 -15.24 -5.82 -19.27
N VAL A 96 -15.47 -4.71 -19.99
CA VAL A 96 -14.46 -3.68 -20.25
C VAL A 96 -14.05 -2.98 -18.96
N SER A 97 -15.01 -2.56 -18.13
CA SER A 97 -14.70 -1.94 -16.84
C SER A 97 -14.03 -2.91 -15.87
N GLY A 98 -14.41 -4.20 -15.89
CA GLY A 98 -13.76 -5.25 -15.14
C GLY A 98 -12.32 -5.51 -15.57
N ALA A 99 -12.06 -5.56 -16.88
CA ALA A 99 -10.73 -5.71 -17.44
C ALA A 99 -9.83 -4.51 -17.11
N ALA A 100 -10.36 -3.29 -17.20
CA ALA A 100 -9.65 -2.08 -16.81
C ALA A 100 -9.22 -2.13 -15.33
N LEU A 101 -10.13 -2.53 -14.43
CA LEU A 101 -9.82 -2.68 -13.01
C LEU A 101 -8.80 -3.78 -12.72
N ALA A 102 -8.89 -4.91 -13.42
CA ALA A 102 -7.89 -5.95 -13.30
C ALA A 102 -6.51 -5.44 -13.74
N PHE A 103 -6.43 -4.75 -14.86
CA PHE A 103 -5.17 -4.23 -15.40
C PHE A 103 -4.56 -3.12 -14.52
N PHE A 104 -5.34 -2.08 -14.22
CA PHE A 104 -4.86 -0.96 -13.41
C PHE A 104 -4.66 -1.34 -11.95
N GLY A 105 -5.58 -2.11 -11.35
CA GLY A 105 -5.47 -2.57 -9.98
C GLY A 105 -4.24 -3.47 -9.76
N LEU A 106 -4.01 -4.47 -10.63
CA LEU A 106 -2.82 -5.33 -10.48
C LEU A 106 -1.52 -4.56 -10.65
N SER A 107 -1.44 -3.73 -11.71
CA SER A 107 -0.22 -2.96 -11.99
C SER A 107 0.05 -1.89 -10.92
N ALA A 108 -0.96 -1.08 -10.57
CA ALA A 108 -0.84 -0.03 -9.55
C ALA A 108 -0.37 -0.61 -8.21
N ASN A 109 -1.06 -1.63 -7.69
CA ASN A 109 -0.75 -2.18 -6.37
C ASN A 109 0.61 -2.88 -6.33
N ALA A 110 0.98 -3.62 -7.38
CA ALA A 110 2.29 -4.25 -7.47
C ALA A 110 3.42 -3.20 -7.44
N PHE A 111 3.29 -2.12 -8.22
CA PHE A 111 4.31 -1.07 -8.27
C PHE A 111 4.30 -0.17 -7.02
N LEU A 112 3.14 0.08 -6.40
CA LEU A 112 3.04 0.79 -5.12
C LEU A 112 3.72 0.00 -3.99
N LEU A 113 3.55 -1.33 -3.96
CA LEU A 113 4.28 -2.23 -3.05
C LEU A 113 5.78 -2.27 -3.36
N ALA A 114 6.16 -2.17 -4.64
CA ALA A 114 7.54 -1.98 -5.08
C ALA A 114 8.08 -0.56 -4.82
N ARG A 115 7.31 0.30 -4.14
CA ARG A 115 7.69 1.66 -3.71
C ARG A 115 8.00 2.61 -4.87
N GLN A 116 7.40 2.40 -6.03
CA GLN A 116 7.55 3.26 -7.20
C GLN A 116 6.59 4.46 -7.10
N ALA A 117 7.11 5.69 -7.13
CA ALA A 117 6.29 6.89 -6.96
C ALA A 117 5.34 7.14 -8.15
N TRP A 118 5.78 6.79 -9.37
CA TRP A 118 4.96 6.95 -10.58
C TRP A 118 3.70 6.07 -10.57
N ALA A 119 3.71 4.97 -9.80
CA ALA A 119 2.57 4.08 -9.63
C ALA A 119 1.35 4.76 -8.98
N GLN A 120 1.54 5.91 -8.34
CA GLN A 120 0.45 6.72 -7.82
C GLN A 120 -0.52 7.16 -8.93
N ALA A 121 -0.01 7.45 -10.14
CA ALA A 121 -0.86 7.81 -11.27
C ALA A 121 -1.76 6.62 -11.66
N LEU A 122 -1.20 5.40 -11.71
CA LEU A 122 -1.99 4.19 -11.97
C LEU A 122 -3.05 3.94 -10.89
N GLY A 123 -2.72 4.18 -9.61
CA GLY A 123 -3.69 4.08 -8.52
C GLY A 123 -4.88 5.03 -8.67
N TRP A 124 -4.66 6.25 -9.20
CA TRP A 124 -5.78 7.16 -9.50
C TRP A 124 -6.62 6.72 -10.69
N PHE A 125 -6.01 6.13 -11.73
CA PHE A 125 -6.76 5.52 -12.83
C PHE A 125 -7.61 4.34 -12.35
N ASP A 126 -7.08 3.54 -11.42
CA ASP A 126 -7.80 2.45 -10.79
C ASP A 126 -9.01 2.93 -9.96
N VAL A 127 -8.85 4.03 -9.21
CA VAL A 127 -9.98 4.71 -8.54
C VAL A 127 -11.05 5.16 -9.53
N LEU A 128 -10.64 5.78 -10.64
CA LEU A 128 -11.58 6.23 -11.69
C LEU A 128 -12.32 5.04 -12.31
N ALA A 129 -11.60 3.96 -12.64
CA ALA A 129 -12.18 2.73 -13.15
C ALA A 129 -13.14 2.08 -12.14
N SER A 130 -12.86 2.22 -10.84
CA SER A 130 -13.72 1.71 -9.77
C SER A 130 -15.06 2.43 -9.72
N PHE A 131 -15.05 3.76 -9.85
CA PHE A 131 -16.27 4.55 -9.94
C PHE A 131 -17.06 4.25 -11.22
N ALA A 132 -16.38 4.11 -12.36
CA ALA A 132 -17.04 3.72 -13.62
C ALA A 132 -17.71 2.34 -13.50
N SER A 133 -17.01 1.36 -12.94
CA SER A 133 -17.57 0.02 -12.70
C SER A 133 -18.73 0.03 -11.70
N LEU A 134 -18.66 0.88 -10.67
CA LEU A 134 -19.77 1.05 -9.73
C LEU A 134 -21.01 1.60 -10.43
N GLY A 135 -20.86 2.62 -11.27
CA GLY A 135 -21.96 3.20 -12.06
C GLY A 135 -22.60 2.17 -13.00
N ILE A 136 -21.78 1.40 -13.72
CA ILE A 136 -22.26 0.32 -14.59
C ILE A 136 -23.01 -0.75 -13.79
N GLY A 137 -22.48 -1.15 -12.63
CA GLY A 137 -23.13 -2.14 -11.77
C GLY A 137 -24.47 -1.68 -11.21
N VAL A 138 -24.60 -0.41 -10.81
CA VAL A 138 -25.87 0.17 -10.37
C VAL A 138 -26.86 0.20 -11.53
N TRP A 139 -26.43 0.62 -12.72
CA TRP A 139 -27.29 0.67 -13.91
C TRP A 139 -27.78 -0.72 -14.34
N GLN A 140 -26.91 -1.73 -14.37
CA GLN A 140 -27.31 -3.11 -14.62
C GLN A 140 -28.28 -3.62 -13.55
N GLY A 141 -28.03 -3.28 -12.29
CA GLY A 141 -28.92 -3.58 -11.18
C GLY A 141 -30.31 -2.98 -11.35
N THR A 142 -30.43 -1.75 -11.86
CA THR A 142 -31.75 -1.15 -12.12
C THR A 142 -32.51 -1.86 -13.24
N ILE A 143 -31.82 -2.28 -14.31
CA ILE A 143 -32.45 -3.07 -15.40
C ILE A 143 -32.94 -4.43 -14.89
N MET A 144 -32.18 -5.09 -14.01
CA MET A 144 -32.61 -6.36 -13.40
C MET A 144 -33.79 -6.15 -12.45
N LEU A 145 -33.83 -5.03 -11.71
CA LEU A 145 -34.93 -4.70 -10.81
C LEU A 145 -36.27 -4.50 -11.54
N GLU A 146 -36.25 -3.94 -12.75
CA GLU A 146 -37.44 -3.74 -13.58
C GLU A 146 -38.11 -5.06 -13.98
N GLN A 147 -37.38 -6.18 -13.98
CA GLN A 147 -37.94 -7.51 -14.26
C GLN A 147 -38.77 -8.07 -13.09
N PHE A 148 -38.52 -7.59 -11.87
CA PHE A 148 -39.28 -8.02 -10.70
C PHE A 148 -40.57 -7.22 -10.58
N ARG A 149 -41.65 -7.92 -10.22
CA ARG A 149 -42.94 -7.27 -9.95
C ARG A 149 -42.79 -6.32 -8.76
N SER A 150 -43.20 -5.07 -8.92
CA SER A 150 -43.20 -4.10 -7.83
C SER A 150 -44.04 -4.60 -6.66
N GLY A 151 -43.47 -4.53 -5.45
CA GLY A 151 -44.09 -5.04 -4.22
C GLY A 151 -43.82 -6.53 -3.91
N SER A 152 -43.13 -7.25 -4.78
CA SER A 152 -42.66 -8.61 -4.47
C SER A 152 -41.48 -8.58 -3.49
N PRO A 153 -41.34 -9.57 -2.58
CA PRO A 153 -40.17 -9.69 -1.70
C PRO A 153 -38.83 -9.71 -2.47
N GLU A 154 -38.83 -10.25 -3.69
CA GLU A 154 -37.69 -10.33 -4.59
C GLU A 154 -37.19 -8.93 -5.01
N TYR A 155 -38.12 -8.02 -5.32
CA TYR A 155 -37.77 -6.62 -5.65
C TYR A 155 -37.05 -5.93 -4.47
N SER A 156 -37.60 -6.07 -3.26
CA SER A 156 -37.00 -5.50 -2.05
C SER A 156 -35.63 -6.10 -1.76
N GLY A 157 -35.48 -7.41 -1.90
CA GLY A 157 -34.21 -8.11 -1.74
C GLY A 157 -33.16 -7.64 -2.76
N GLY A 158 -33.54 -7.51 -4.03
CA GLY A 158 -32.67 -7.00 -5.09
C GLY A 158 -32.19 -5.57 -4.82
N LEU A 159 -33.09 -4.68 -4.40
CA LEU A 159 -32.77 -3.28 -4.12
C LEU A 159 -31.79 -3.15 -2.95
N ILE A 160 -32.04 -3.89 -1.86
CA ILE A 160 -31.15 -3.95 -0.70
C ILE A 160 -29.77 -4.49 -1.12
N GLY A 161 -29.74 -5.54 -1.94
CA GLY A 161 -28.50 -6.12 -2.45
C GLY A 161 -27.66 -5.12 -3.26
N ILE A 162 -28.28 -4.42 -4.20
CA ILE A 162 -27.60 -3.39 -5.02
C ILE A 162 -27.07 -2.26 -4.14
N ALA A 163 -27.89 -1.75 -3.22
CA ALA A 163 -27.49 -0.68 -2.32
C ALA A 163 -26.33 -1.11 -1.42
N PHE A 164 -26.39 -2.32 -0.85
CA PHE A 164 -25.34 -2.85 0.01
C PHE A 164 -24.00 -2.99 -0.73
N VAL A 165 -24.00 -3.59 -1.92
CA VAL A 165 -22.79 -3.75 -2.73
C VAL A 165 -22.21 -2.39 -3.13
N ALA A 166 -23.06 -1.43 -3.47
CA ALA A 166 -22.62 -0.09 -3.81
C ALA A 166 -21.95 0.62 -2.63
N ILE A 167 -22.55 0.56 -1.43
CA ILE A 167 -21.97 1.14 -0.21
C ILE A 167 -20.63 0.48 0.13
N LEU A 168 -20.57 -0.85 0.10
CA LEU A 168 -19.35 -1.59 0.39
C LEU A 168 -18.20 -1.17 -0.54
N ARG A 169 -18.48 -1.07 -1.86
CA ARG A 169 -17.50 -0.60 -2.84
C ARG A 169 -17.05 0.83 -2.59
N LEU A 170 -17.98 1.74 -2.27
CA LEU A 170 -17.64 3.14 -1.95
C LEU A 170 -16.73 3.24 -0.72
N VAL A 171 -16.98 2.44 0.33
CA VAL A 171 -16.13 2.38 1.52
C VAL A 171 -14.72 1.90 1.15
N LEU A 172 -14.61 0.81 0.37
CA LEU A 172 -13.32 0.28 -0.07
C LEU A 172 -12.53 1.30 -0.91
N VAL A 173 -13.19 1.95 -1.88
CA VAL A 173 -12.58 3.01 -2.70
C VAL A 173 -12.13 4.19 -1.82
N GLY A 174 -12.94 4.60 -0.85
CA GLY A 174 -12.57 5.67 0.08
C GLY A 174 -11.34 5.35 0.93
N LEU A 175 -11.25 4.12 1.45
CA LEU A 175 -10.09 3.64 2.19
C LEU A 175 -8.83 3.56 1.31
N TYR A 176 -8.99 3.13 0.05
CA TYR A 176 -7.91 3.07 -0.92
C TYR A 176 -7.40 4.46 -1.30
N VAL A 177 -8.29 5.44 -1.54
CA VAL A 177 -7.92 6.84 -1.76
C VAL A 177 -7.14 7.39 -0.57
N ALA A 178 -7.57 7.12 0.66
CA ALA A 178 -6.83 7.52 1.86
C ALA A 178 -5.42 6.90 1.90
N ALA A 179 -5.27 5.64 1.47
CA ALA A 179 -3.98 4.98 1.36
C ALA A 179 -3.07 5.62 0.29
N LEU A 180 -3.63 6.00 -0.87
CA LEU A 180 -2.90 6.71 -1.93
C LEU A 180 -2.42 8.09 -1.48
N VAL A 181 -3.27 8.87 -0.80
CA VAL A 181 -2.89 10.18 -0.25
C VAL A 181 -1.76 10.04 0.78
N LYS A 182 -1.88 9.06 1.68
CA LYS A 182 -0.84 8.77 2.68
C LYS A 182 0.47 8.31 2.03
N PHE A 183 0.39 7.50 0.98
CA PHE A 183 1.54 7.07 0.19
C PHE A 183 2.23 8.25 -0.49
N ALA A 184 1.47 9.17 -1.09
CA ALA A 184 2.00 10.37 -1.74
C ALA A 184 2.83 11.23 -0.77
N GLY A 185 2.30 11.45 0.44
CA GLY A 185 3.00 12.18 1.48
C GLY A 185 4.27 11.46 1.95
N TRP A 186 4.25 10.13 2.05
CA TRP A 186 5.42 9.32 2.34
C TRP A 186 6.47 9.39 1.24
N ALA A 187 6.07 9.23 -0.03
CA ALA A 187 6.96 9.29 -1.19
C ALA A 187 7.66 10.64 -1.30
N LYS A 188 6.93 11.76 -1.07
CA LYS A 188 7.51 13.11 -1.08
C LYS A 188 8.59 13.29 -0.01
N ARG A 189 8.34 12.80 1.22
CA ARG A 189 9.33 12.84 2.32
C ARG A 189 10.58 12.00 2.00
N ARG A 190 10.39 10.81 1.41
CA ARG A 190 11.49 9.95 0.99
C ARG A 190 12.36 10.61 -0.09
N SER A 191 11.75 11.21 -1.10
CA SER A 191 12.48 11.95 -2.12
C SER A 191 13.27 13.09 -1.47
N ALA A 192 12.65 13.91 -0.62
CA ALA A 192 13.32 15.02 0.06
C ALA A 192 14.52 14.57 0.92
N ALA A 193 14.40 13.44 1.63
CA ALA A 193 15.51 12.87 2.40
C ALA A 193 16.66 12.35 1.51
N ALA A 194 16.35 11.81 0.33
CA ALA A 194 17.37 11.38 -0.62
C ALA A 194 18.20 12.56 -1.16
N TRP A 195 17.58 13.74 -1.33
CA TRP A 195 18.26 14.95 -1.79
C TRP A 195 19.13 15.61 -0.71
N SER A 196 18.82 15.45 0.58
CA SER A 196 19.58 16.10 1.66
C SER A 196 20.91 15.41 1.99
N GLY A 197 21.27 14.32 1.30
CA GLY A 197 22.52 13.58 1.52
C GLY A 197 22.61 12.92 2.90
N VAL A 198 21.56 12.98 3.72
CA VAL A 198 21.43 12.23 4.96
C VAL A 198 21.07 10.81 4.57
N GLY A 199 22.10 10.01 4.26
CA GLY A 199 21.95 8.60 3.97
C GLY A 199 21.18 7.87 5.09
N PRO A 200 20.38 6.85 4.75
CA PRO A 200 19.60 6.07 5.71
C PRO A 200 20.47 5.33 6.74
#